data_AF-A0A6P0XZQ2-F1
#
_entry.id   AF-A0A6P0XZQ2-F1
#
_cell.length_a   1.000
_cell.length_b   1.000
_cell.length_c   1.000
_cell.angle_alpha   90.00
_cell.angle_beta   90.00
_cell.angle_gamma   90.00
#
_symmetry.space_group_name_H-M   'P 1'
#
loop_
_entity.id
_entity.type
_entity.pdbx_description
1 polymer ?
#
loop_
_entity_poly.entity_id
_entity_poly.type
_entity_poly.pdbx_seq_one_letter_code
_entity_poly.pdbx_strand_id
1 'polypeptide(L)' 'LTYRQVETPSPYNTYLNIGLPPTAIASPGLASLEATLNPEDTEYLYFMARYDGTHIFSRTAAEHEAAIAEVERMLSSQ' A
#
# COMPACT_ATOMS: atom_id res chain seq x y z
N LEU A 1 -7.77 -9.40 8.97
CA LEU A 1 -6.38 -9.89 8.86
C LEU A 1 -5.70 -9.59 10.19
N THR A 2 -5.14 -10.58 10.87
CA THR A 2 -4.33 -10.35 12.09
C THR A 2 -2.84 -10.30 11.73
N TYR A 3 -2.00 -9.76 12.62
CA TYR A 3 -0.54 -9.77 12.42
C TYR A 3 0.00 -11.19 12.15
N ARG A 4 -0.50 -12.19 12.91
CA ARG A 4 -0.15 -13.59 12.70
C ARG A 4 -0.52 -14.11 11.29
N GLN A 5 -1.61 -13.62 10.70
CA GLN A 5 -2.00 -14.02 9.34
C GLN A 5 -1.08 -13.42 8.28
N VAL A 6 -0.56 -12.20 8.49
CA VAL A 6 0.40 -11.55 7.58
C VAL A 6 1.71 -12.34 7.47
N GLU A 7 2.08 -13.05 8.52
CA GLU A 7 3.30 -13.88 8.56
C GLU A 7 3.12 -15.28 7.95
N THR A 8 1.94 -15.60 7.43
CA THR A 8 1.66 -16.95 6.91
C THR A 8 2.43 -17.20 5.60
N PRO A 9 3.28 -18.24 5.50
CA PRO A 9 4.00 -18.55 4.27
C PRO A 9 3.05 -18.93 3.14
N SER A 10 3.18 -18.25 2.00
CA SER A 10 2.44 -18.51 0.76
C SER A 10 3.22 -17.89 -0.40
N PRO A 11 3.21 -18.49 -1.61
CA PRO A 11 3.82 -17.87 -2.77
C PRO A 11 3.14 -16.55 -3.18
N TYR A 12 1.93 -16.27 -2.68
CA TYR A 12 1.22 -15.01 -2.90
C TYR A 12 1.49 -13.94 -1.83
N ASN A 13 2.25 -14.25 -0.78
CA ASN A 13 2.48 -13.31 0.33
C ASN A 13 3.62 -12.33 -0.02
N THR A 14 3.25 -11.11 -0.40
CA THR A 14 4.20 -10.04 -0.76
C THR A 14 4.89 -9.39 0.44
N TYR A 15 4.51 -9.72 1.68
CA TYR A 15 5.30 -9.36 2.86
C TYR A 15 6.56 -10.22 2.99
N LEU A 16 6.53 -11.45 2.47
CA LEU A 16 7.62 -12.42 2.63
C LEU A 16 8.42 -12.65 1.35
N ASN A 17 7.81 -12.44 0.19
CA ASN A 17 8.43 -12.68 -1.12
C ASN A 17 8.60 -11.36 -1.88
N ILE A 18 9.80 -11.13 -2.41
CA ILE A 18 10.12 -9.95 -3.23
C ILE A 18 9.59 -10.15 -4.65
N GLY A 19 8.98 -9.11 -5.22
CA GLY A 19 8.46 -9.12 -6.60
C GLY A 19 6.96 -9.39 -6.68
N LEU A 20 6.50 -9.78 -7.86
CA LEU A 20 5.09 -10.07 -8.12
C LEU A 20 4.71 -11.50 -7.66
N PRO A 21 3.45 -11.72 -7.24
CA PRO A 21 2.94 -13.07 -7.00
C PRO A 21 2.89 -13.91 -8.30
N PRO A 22 2.74 -15.24 -8.23
CA PRO A 22 2.76 -16.12 -9.40
C PRO A 22 1.70 -15.80 -10.46
N THR A 23 0.52 -15.33 -10.04
CA THR A 23 -0.57 -14.90 -10.93
C THR A 23 -1.31 -13.71 -10.33
N ALA A 24 -2.18 -13.09 -11.14
CA ALA A 24 -3.12 -12.08 -10.65
C ALA A 24 -4.02 -12.64 -9.53
N ILE A 25 -4.34 -11.79 -8.55
CA ILE A 25 -5.20 -12.14 -7.41
C ILE A 25 -6.68 -11.78 -7.64
N ALA A 26 -6.98 -11.04 -8.70
CA ALA A 26 -8.31 -10.58 -9.06
C ALA A 26 -8.40 -10.27 -10.56
N SER A 27 -9.61 -10.05 -11.05
CA SER A 27 -9.86 -9.56 -12.42
C SER A 27 -9.74 -8.03 -12.44
N PRO A 28 -8.72 -7.43 -13.07
CA PRO A 28 -8.55 -5.99 -13.08
C PRO A 28 -9.57 -5.30 -14.00
N GLY A 29 -10.06 -4.13 -13.57
CA GLY A 29 -10.83 -3.23 -14.43
C GLY A 29 -9.93 -2.47 -15.41
N LEU A 30 -10.54 -1.79 -16.39
CA LEU A 30 -9.81 -1.03 -17.40
C LEU A 30 -8.85 0.01 -16.79
N ALA A 31 -9.33 0.80 -15.82
CA ALA A 31 -8.50 1.81 -15.16
C ALA A 31 -7.26 1.21 -14.46
N SER A 32 -7.38 0.02 -13.86
CA SER A 32 -6.23 -0.65 -13.23
C SER A 32 -5.21 -1.12 -14.26
N LEU A 33 -5.66 -1.58 -15.44
CA LEU A 33 -4.77 -1.95 -16.55
C LEU A 33 -4.06 -0.73 -17.13
N GLU A 34 -4.78 0.37 -17.36
CA GLU A 34 -4.21 1.62 -17.86
C GLU A 34 -3.14 2.18 -16.93
N ALA A 35 -3.41 2.20 -15.61
CA ALA A 35 -2.44 2.65 -14.60
C ALA A 35 -1.20 1.75 -14.52
N THR A 36 -1.36 0.44 -14.77
CA THR A 36 -0.22 -0.49 -14.80
C THR A 36 0.66 -0.27 -16.03
N LEU A 37 0.04 0.02 -17.20
CA LEU A 37 0.75 0.23 -18.46
C LEU A 37 1.35 1.64 -18.59
N ASN A 38 0.72 2.63 -17.98
CA ASN A 38 1.10 4.05 -18.05
C ASN A 38 1.14 4.66 -16.64
N PRO A 39 2.06 4.24 -15.77
CA PRO A 39 2.17 4.81 -14.44
C PRO A 39 2.64 6.27 -14.49
N GLU A 40 2.26 7.06 -13.49
CA GLU A 40 2.86 8.38 -13.28
C GLU A 40 4.35 8.24 -12.89
N ASP A 41 5.18 9.14 -13.41
CA ASP A 41 6.60 9.20 -13.06
C ASP A 41 6.75 9.88 -11.69
N THR A 42 6.95 9.08 -10.64
CA THR A 42 7.06 9.56 -9.27
C THR A 42 8.14 8.80 -8.49
N GLU A 43 8.66 9.43 -7.45
CA GLU A 43 9.67 8.85 -6.54
C GLU A 43 9.03 8.23 -5.29
N TYR A 44 7.71 8.08 -5.25
CA TYR A 44 7.01 7.61 -4.06
C TYR A 44 7.20 6.11 -3.87
N LEU A 45 7.55 5.72 -2.64
CA LEU A 45 7.75 4.31 -2.25
C LEU A 45 6.73 3.84 -1.22
N TYR A 46 6.07 4.77 -0.53
CA TYR A 46 5.13 4.48 0.55
C TYR A 46 3.84 5.28 0.38
N PHE A 47 2.74 4.72 0.87
CA PHE A 47 1.47 5.42 0.96
C PHE A 47 0.73 5.06 2.26
N MET A 48 -0.06 6.01 2.79
CA MET A 48 -0.92 5.82 3.96
C MET A 48 -2.32 6.36 3.66
N ALA A 49 -3.36 5.56 3.91
CA ALA A 49 -4.74 5.98 3.74
C ALA A 49 -5.15 6.95 4.85
N ARG A 50 -5.81 8.06 4.51
CA ARG A 50 -6.32 9.07 5.48
C ARG A 50 -7.74 8.77 5.98
N TYR A 51 -8.38 7.70 5.50
CA TYR A 51 -9.77 7.32 5.79
C TYR A 51 -10.86 8.34 5.41
N ASP A 52 -10.48 9.39 4.67
CA ASP A 52 -11.38 10.38 4.05
C ASP A 52 -11.54 10.16 2.53
N GLY A 53 -11.03 9.03 2.02
CA GLY A 53 -10.96 8.72 0.59
C GLY A 53 -9.66 9.13 -0.09
N THR A 54 -8.73 9.75 0.63
CA THR A 54 -7.42 10.18 0.09
C THR A 54 -6.25 9.41 0.71
N HIS A 55 -5.07 9.58 0.12
CA HIS A 55 -3.81 8.97 0.56
C HIS A 55 -2.72 10.03 0.72
N ILE A 56 -1.81 9.81 1.67
CA ILE A 56 -0.52 10.50 1.76
C ILE A 56 0.53 9.63 1.09
N PHE A 57 1.30 10.20 0.16
CA PHE A 57 2.42 9.51 -0.50
C PHE A 57 3.75 10.02 0.05
N SER A 58 4.71 9.12 0.22
CA SER A 58 6.02 9.42 0.84
C SER A 58 7.15 8.77 0.06
N ARG A 59 8.29 9.45 -0.01
CA ARG A 59 9.51 9.00 -0.70
C ARG A 59 10.41 8.20 0.23
N THR A 60 10.37 8.51 1.53
CA THR A 60 11.23 7.87 2.54
C THR A 60 10.42 7.20 3.64
N ALA A 61 11.05 6.23 4.33
CA ALA A 61 10.46 5.58 5.49
C ALA A 61 10.13 6.57 6.61
N ALA A 62 11.00 7.56 6.86
CA ALA A 62 10.78 8.57 7.90
C ALA A 62 9.56 9.46 7.61
N GLU A 63 9.38 9.85 6.34
CA GLU A 63 8.17 10.56 5.91
C GLU A 63 6.91 9.70 6.09
N HIS A 64 7.00 8.41 5.78
CA HIS A 64 5.88 7.48 5.95
C HIS A 64 5.51 7.28 7.43
N GLU A 65 6.49 7.11 8.32
CA GLU A 65 6.28 7.02 9.76
C GLU A 65 5.61 8.29 10.33
N ALA A 66 6.04 9.47 9.87
CA ALA A 66 5.40 10.73 10.24
C ALA A 66 3.93 10.81 9.75
N ALA A 67 3.66 10.33 8.53
CA ALA A 67 2.30 10.27 7.97
C ALA A 67 1.40 9.31 8.76
N ILE A 68 1.92 8.15 9.19
CA ILE A 68 1.20 7.21 10.06
C ILE A 68 0.83 7.90 11.38
N ALA A 69 1.80 8.52 12.05
CA ALA A 69 1.58 9.21 13.32
C ALA A 69 0.62 10.42 13.19
N GLU A 70 0.55 11.08 12.03
CA GLU A 70 -0.46 12.09 11.74
C GLU A 70 -1.87 11.46 11.67
N VAL A 71 -2.04 10.43 10.85
CA VAL A 71 -3.34 9.78 10.67
C VAL A 71 -3.84 9.15 11.96
N GLU A 72 -2.97 8.49 12.73
CA GLU A 72 -3.33 7.93 14.04
C GLU A 72 -3.82 9.00 15.02
N ARG A 73 -3.15 10.16 15.08
CA ARG A 73 -3.61 11.29 15.90
C ARG A 73 -4.98 11.80 15.46
N MET A 74 -5.20 11.96 14.15
CA MET A 74 -6.49 12.38 13.60
C MET A 74 -7.62 11.41 13.96
N LEU A 75 -7.35 10.10 13.91
CA LEU A 75 -8.33 9.07 14.30
C LEU A 75 -8.58 9.06 15.81
N SER A 76 -7.56 9.28 16.63
CA SER A 76 -7.71 9.32 18.09
C SER A 76 -8.45 10.55 18.62
N SER A 77 -8.54 11.62 17.80
CA SER A 77 -9.24 12.86 18.13
C SER A 77 -10.72 12.89 17.74
N GLN A 78 -11.24 11.80 17.15
CA GLN A 78 -12.65 11.62 16.80
C GLN A 78 -13.35 10.70 17.81
#